data_AF-A0A015L3D8-F1
#
_entry.id   AF-A0A015L3D8-F1
#
_cell.length_a   1.000
_cell.length_b   1.000
_cell.length_c   1.000
_cell.angle_alpha   90.00
_cell.angle_beta   90.00
_cell.angle_gamma   90.00
#
_symmetry.space_group_name_H-M   'P 1'
#
loop_
_entity.id
_entity.type
_entity.pdbx_description
1 polymer ?
#
loop_
_entity_poly.entity_id
_entity_poly.type
_entity_poly.pdbx_seq_one_letter_code
_entity_poly.pdbx_strand_id
1 'polypeptide(L)'
;MSNQCKWDYVLKKMPESKVEKIDEKNLKSFYTAVDDDDDNYILITIIFTSQPYKKEKHESGVLVISKEDFKKHFGPIFSSQASFAIIRDANPNFWEKNRLKNVLDSIGDASIDNVIKKRPYYSDEDYYIKNPGAKKMPKMDYFPFNVSEILDIENR
;
A
#
# COMPACT_ATOMS: atom_id res chain seq x y z
N MET A 1 17.40 -26.27 -0.70
CA MET A 1 17.12 -25.08 -1.53
C MET A 1 15.95 -24.36 -0.91
N SER A 2 16.17 -23.11 -0.49
CA SER A 2 15.21 -22.31 0.27
C SER A 2 14.01 -21.93 -0.58
N ASN A 3 12.83 -22.47 -0.22
CA ASN A 3 11.55 -21.97 -0.71
C ASN A 3 11.30 -20.62 -0.05
N GLN A 4 11.91 -19.55 -0.58
CA GLN A 4 11.35 -18.21 -0.41
C GLN A 4 9.95 -18.29 -0.99
N CYS A 5 8.95 -18.26 -0.11
CA CYS A 5 7.56 -18.07 -0.51
C CYS A 5 7.55 -16.81 -1.37
N LYS A 6 7.44 -17.00 -2.69
CA LYS A 6 7.09 -15.95 -3.63
C LYS A 6 5.79 -15.41 -3.08
N TRP A 7 5.91 -14.25 -2.46
CA TRP A 7 4.77 -13.50 -2.00
C TRP A 7 3.84 -13.32 -3.20
N ASP A 8 2.76 -14.09 -3.22
CA ASP A 8 1.67 -13.98 -4.17
C ASP A 8 0.90 -12.69 -3.83
N TYR A 9 1.54 -11.56 -4.13
CA TYR A 9 1.08 -10.20 -3.84
C TYR A 9 -0.08 -9.77 -4.74
N VAL A 10 -0.42 -10.58 -5.75
CA VAL A 10 -1.34 -10.18 -6.80
C VAL A 10 -2.29 -11.35 -7.04
N LEU A 11 -3.60 -11.08 -6.89
CA LEU A 11 -4.75 -11.74 -7.51
C LEU A 11 -5.73 -12.47 -6.58
N LYS A 12 -5.31 -13.22 -5.55
CA LYS A 12 -6.29 -13.99 -4.77
C LYS A 12 -6.88 -13.17 -3.61
N LYS A 13 -8.21 -12.97 -3.64
CA LYS A 13 -8.99 -12.39 -2.51
C LYS A 13 -8.61 -13.12 -1.22
N MET A 14 -8.35 -12.38 -0.15
CA MET A 14 -8.12 -12.96 1.16
C MET A 14 -9.43 -13.58 1.68
N PRO A 15 -9.46 -14.89 2.02
CA PRO A 15 -10.67 -15.51 2.56
C PRO A 15 -10.85 -15.13 4.04
N GLU A 16 -12.10 -15.07 4.50
CA GLU A 16 -12.43 -14.78 5.91
C GLU A 16 -11.78 -15.77 6.89
N SER A 17 -11.76 -17.06 6.55
CA SER A 17 -11.07 -18.08 7.36
C SER A 17 -9.58 -17.82 7.57
N LYS A 18 -8.92 -17.07 6.68
CA LYS A 18 -7.53 -16.66 6.87
C LYS A 18 -7.43 -15.46 7.81
N VAL A 19 -8.42 -14.56 7.82
CA VAL A 19 -8.54 -13.45 8.76
C VAL A 19 -8.76 -13.99 10.17
N GLU A 20 -9.75 -14.88 10.35
CA GLU A 20 -10.05 -15.56 11.63
C GLU A 20 -8.80 -16.25 12.19
N LYS A 21 -8.09 -17.01 11.35
CA LYS A 21 -6.85 -17.70 11.76
C LYS A 21 -5.72 -16.76 12.18
N ILE A 22 -5.64 -15.55 11.59
CA ILE A 22 -4.65 -14.55 11.99
C ILE A 22 -5.05 -13.93 13.33
N ASP A 23 -6.34 -13.60 13.48
CA ASP A 23 -6.90 -13.07 14.72
C ASP A 23 -6.70 -14.02 15.90
N GLU A 24 -7.08 -15.29 15.77
CA GLU A 24 -6.87 -16.30 16.80
C GLU A 24 -5.40 -16.42 17.23
N LYS A 25 -4.46 -16.30 16.28
CA LYS A 25 -3.02 -16.35 16.57
C LYS A 25 -2.56 -15.13 17.34
N ASN A 26 -3.04 -13.95 16.97
CA ASN A 26 -2.70 -12.71 17.65
C ASN A 26 -3.26 -12.70 19.08
N LEU A 27 -4.53 -13.11 19.25
CA LEU A 27 -5.16 -13.24 20.56
C LEU A 27 -4.40 -14.24 21.43
N LYS A 28 -4.09 -15.44 20.93
CA LYS A 28 -3.28 -16.42 21.66
C LYS A 28 -1.92 -15.86 22.07
N SER A 29 -1.23 -15.17 21.16
CA SER A 29 0.06 -14.55 21.46
C SER A 29 -0.04 -13.49 22.56
N PHE A 30 -1.13 -12.71 22.57
CA PHE A 30 -1.39 -11.71 23.60
C PHE A 30 -1.64 -12.38 24.96
N TYR A 31 -2.58 -13.33 25.03
CA TYR A 31 -2.90 -14.03 26.27
C TYR A 31 -1.73 -14.86 26.83
N THR A 32 -0.81 -15.32 25.99
CA THR A 32 0.43 -15.95 26.49
C THR A 32 1.45 -14.97 27.05
N ALA A 33 1.34 -13.67 26.75
CA ALA A 33 2.29 -12.63 27.13
C ALA A 33 1.83 -11.79 28.32
N VAL A 34 0.55 -11.89 28.71
CA VAL A 34 -0.05 -11.11 29.80
C VAL A 34 -0.52 -12.07 30.89
N ASP A 35 -0.08 -11.85 32.13
CA ASP A 35 -0.56 -12.58 33.30
C ASP A 35 -1.96 -12.05 33.68
N ASP A 36 -3.00 -12.72 33.19
CA ASP A 36 -4.41 -12.83 33.65
C ASP A 36 -5.23 -11.61 34.17
N ASP A 37 -4.76 -10.36 34.13
CA ASP A 37 -5.44 -9.23 34.79
C ASP A 37 -5.90 -8.07 33.87
N ASP A 38 -6.36 -8.37 32.64
CA ASP A 38 -6.68 -7.32 31.65
C ASP A 38 -8.13 -7.33 31.09
N ASP A 39 -9.10 -7.76 31.91
CA ASP A 39 -10.55 -7.77 31.58
C ASP A 39 -11.13 -6.37 31.25
N ASN A 40 -10.37 -5.30 31.46
CA ASN A 40 -10.79 -3.92 31.20
C ASN A 40 -10.47 -3.42 29.79
N TYR A 41 -9.79 -4.22 28.96
CA TYR A 41 -9.37 -3.78 27.62
C TYR A 41 -10.15 -4.50 26.52
N ILE A 42 -10.54 -3.73 25.50
CA ILE A 42 -11.10 -4.28 24.27
C ILE A 42 -9.94 -4.57 23.33
N LEU A 43 -9.71 -5.86 23.07
CA LEU A 43 -8.71 -6.27 22.09
C LEU A 43 -9.21 -6.00 20.67
N ILE A 44 -8.36 -5.32 19.89
CA ILE A 44 -8.62 -5.04 18.48
C ILE A 44 -7.44 -5.57 17.67
N THR A 45 -7.73 -6.53 16.78
CA THR A 45 -6.77 -7.01 15.79
C THR A 45 -6.85 -6.15 14.53
N ILE A 46 -5.72 -5.52 14.19
CA ILE A 46 -5.57 -4.77 12.94
C ILE A 46 -4.69 -5.57 11.97
N ILE A 47 -5.24 -5.92 10.80
CA ILE A 47 -4.53 -6.70 9.78
C ILE A 47 -4.29 -5.82 8.55
N PHE A 48 -3.02 -5.65 8.19
CA PHE A 48 -2.62 -5.01 6.93
C PHE A 48 -2.36 -6.07 5.86
N THR A 49 -2.97 -5.92 4.69
CA THR A 49 -2.83 -6.91 3.61
C THR A 49 -2.78 -6.28 2.22
N SER A 50 -1.95 -6.84 1.34
CA SER A 50 -1.92 -6.57 -0.11
C SER A 50 -3.09 -7.21 -0.84
N GLN A 51 -3.68 -8.26 -0.27
CA GLN A 51 -4.74 -9.02 -0.92
C GLN A 51 -6.05 -8.22 -0.83
N PRO A 52 -6.84 -8.16 -1.92
CA PRO A 52 -8.18 -7.63 -1.84
C PRO A 52 -8.97 -8.35 -0.75
N TYR A 53 -9.69 -7.59 0.06
CA TYR A 53 -10.53 -8.15 1.09
C TYR A 53 -11.84 -7.40 1.11
N LYS A 54 -12.94 -8.14 0.95
CA LYS A 54 -14.29 -7.63 1.11
C LYS A 54 -14.92 -8.41 2.24
N LYS A 55 -15.08 -7.73 3.38
CA LYS A 55 -15.67 -8.27 4.60
C LYS A 55 -17.14 -8.59 4.33
N GLU A 56 -17.57 -9.83 4.56
CA GLU A 56 -18.97 -10.25 4.40
C GLU A 56 -19.72 -10.14 5.72
N LYS A 57 -19.03 -10.22 6.86
CA LYS A 57 -19.60 -10.02 8.20
C LYS A 57 -18.83 -9.01 9.03
N HIS A 58 -19.53 -8.05 9.63
CA HIS A 58 -18.93 -7.15 10.62
C HIS A 58 -18.73 -7.89 11.96
N GLU A 59 -17.57 -8.51 12.13
CA GLU A 59 -17.13 -8.97 13.44
C GLU A 59 -16.52 -7.81 14.24
N SER A 60 -16.97 -7.67 15.49
CA SER A 60 -16.40 -6.75 16.48
C SER A 60 -14.95 -7.16 16.79
N GLY A 61 -14.06 -6.18 16.92
CA GLY A 61 -12.66 -6.43 17.31
C GLY A 61 -11.68 -6.76 16.19
N VAL A 62 -12.10 -6.94 14.93
CA VAL A 62 -11.17 -7.18 13.80
C VAL A 62 -11.31 -6.13 12.70
N LEU A 63 -10.23 -5.38 12.46
CA LEU A 63 -10.11 -4.41 11.38
C LEU A 63 -9.12 -4.91 10.33
N VAL A 64 -9.61 -5.22 9.13
CA VAL A 64 -8.74 -5.57 7.99
C VAL A 64 -8.63 -4.35 7.10
N ILE A 65 -7.41 -3.83 6.96
CA ILE A 65 -7.07 -2.75 6.05
C ILE A 65 -6.42 -3.40 4.83
N SER A 66 -7.20 -3.49 3.75
CA SER A 66 -6.76 -4.04 2.47
C SER A 66 -6.06 -2.98 1.63
N LYS A 67 -5.32 -3.39 0.60
CA LYS A 67 -4.70 -2.48 -0.39
C LYS A 67 -5.61 -1.31 -0.77
N GLU A 68 -6.86 -1.64 -1.09
CA GLU A 68 -7.84 -0.70 -1.65
C GLU A 68 -8.24 0.35 -0.61
N ASP A 69 -8.16 -0.01 0.68
CA ASP A 69 -8.56 0.84 1.79
C ASP A 69 -7.38 1.62 2.43
N PHE A 70 -6.14 1.44 1.97
CA PHE A 70 -4.98 2.13 2.56
C PHE A 70 -5.14 3.65 2.49
N LYS A 71 -5.65 4.17 1.37
CA LYS A 71 -5.90 5.60 1.17
C LYS A 71 -7.00 6.13 2.08
N LYS A 72 -7.92 5.26 2.51
CA LYS A 72 -9.02 5.60 3.43
C LYS A 72 -8.57 5.64 4.89
N HIS A 73 -7.68 4.74 5.30
CA HIS A 73 -7.32 4.56 6.71
C HIS A 73 -6.05 5.29 7.14
N PHE A 74 -5.23 5.75 6.20
CA PHE A 74 -3.95 6.37 6.51
C PHE A 74 -3.79 7.73 5.87
N GLY A 75 -2.90 8.54 6.45
CA GLY A 75 -2.49 9.80 5.87
C GLY A 75 -1.81 9.61 4.50
N PRO A 76 -1.90 10.61 3.61
CA PRO A 76 -1.56 10.47 2.20
C PRO A 76 -0.14 9.96 1.92
N ILE A 77 0.83 10.37 2.73
CA ILE A 77 2.22 9.93 2.60
C ILE A 77 2.36 8.46 3.01
N PHE A 78 1.76 8.07 4.14
CA PHE A 78 1.84 6.71 4.65
C PHE A 78 1.08 5.73 3.76
N SER A 79 -0.13 6.05 3.29
CA SER A 79 -0.85 5.16 2.37
C SER A 79 -0.05 4.93 1.09
N SER A 80 0.56 5.99 0.53
CA SER A 80 1.39 5.87 -0.67
C SER A 80 2.59 4.94 -0.44
N GLN A 81 3.31 5.15 0.67
CA GLN A 81 4.45 4.30 1.04
C GLN A 81 4.04 2.87 1.36
N ALA A 82 2.94 2.67 2.07
CA ALA A 82 2.41 1.35 2.41
C ALA A 82 1.94 0.62 1.15
N SER A 83 1.17 1.26 0.28
CA SER A 83 0.73 0.70 -1.00
C SER A 83 1.93 0.36 -1.88
N PHE A 84 2.96 1.21 -1.88
CA PHE A 84 4.21 0.99 -2.60
C PHE A 84 5.02 -0.21 -2.06
N ALA A 85 5.15 -0.32 -0.73
CA ALA A 85 5.88 -1.40 -0.08
C ALA A 85 5.15 -2.75 -0.23
N ILE A 86 3.82 -2.73 -0.17
CA ILE A 86 2.99 -3.93 -0.05
C ILE A 86 2.53 -4.46 -1.41
N ILE A 87 2.29 -3.60 -2.43
CA ILE A 87 1.76 -4.04 -3.73
C ILE A 87 2.69 -3.77 -4.92
N ARG A 88 3.83 -3.10 -4.70
CA ARG A 88 4.75 -2.70 -5.79
C ARG A 88 4.08 -1.87 -6.90
N ASP A 89 2.95 -1.23 -6.63
CA ASP A 89 2.32 -0.33 -7.60
C ASP A 89 3.33 0.76 -7.99
N ALA A 90 3.35 1.07 -9.28
CA ALA A 90 4.27 2.01 -9.87
C ALA A 90 3.91 3.44 -9.44
N ASN A 91 4.49 3.95 -8.34
CA ASN A 91 4.33 5.34 -7.94
C ASN A 91 5.59 6.18 -8.26
N PRO A 92 5.60 6.91 -9.39
CA PRO A 92 6.77 7.66 -9.83
C PRO A 92 7.14 8.80 -8.88
N ASN A 93 6.25 9.24 -7.97
CA ASN A 93 6.53 10.28 -6.99
C ASN A 93 7.38 9.78 -5.81
N PHE A 94 7.26 8.49 -5.47
CA PHE A 94 7.95 7.92 -4.30
C PHE A 94 8.97 6.84 -4.64
N TRP A 95 9.17 6.54 -5.93
CA TRP A 95 10.19 5.58 -6.33
C TRP A 95 11.60 5.98 -5.92
N GLU A 96 12.33 5.02 -5.35
CA GLU A 96 13.77 5.12 -5.16
C GLU A 96 14.53 5.02 -6.48
N LYS A 97 15.68 5.69 -6.57
CA LYS A 97 16.52 5.75 -7.78
C LYS A 97 16.88 4.37 -8.35
N ASN A 98 17.16 3.39 -7.50
CA ASN A 98 17.54 2.04 -7.94
C ASN A 98 16.35 1.25 -8.49
N ARG A 99 15.13 1.47 -7.97
CA ARG A 99 13.92 0.88 -8.54
C ARG A 99 13.47 1.58 -9.81
N LEU A 100 13.64 2.91 -9.90
CA LEU A 100 13.49 3.63 -11.16
C LEU A 100 14.35 2.99 -12.23
N LYS A 101 15.65 2.75 -11.97
CA LYS A 101 16.54 2.06 -12.92
C LYS A 101 15.99 0.72 -13.41
N ASN A 102 15.55 -0.14 -12.49
CA ASN A 102 15.10 -1.50 -12.82
C ASN A 102 13.71 -1.56 -13.48
N VAL A 103 12.80 -0.64 -13.15
CA VAL A 103 11.47 -0.55 -13.79
C VAL A 103 11.57 0.18 -15.12
N LEU A 104 12.49 1.14 -15.20
CA LEU A 104 12.77 1.99 -16.35
C LEU A 104 14.13 1.62 -16.97
N ASP A 105 14.37 0.35 -17.25
CA ASP A 105 15.53 -0.17 -18.03
C ASP A 105 15.57 0.37 -19.48
N SER A 106 14.83 1.44 -19.73
CA SER A 106 14.39 1.88 -21.04
C SER A 106 13.92 3.32 -21.11
N ILE A 107 14.18 4.16 -20.10
CA ILE A 107 14.21 5.60 -20.36
C ILE A 107 15.41 5.83 -21.28
N GLY A 108 15.16 6.02 -22.57
CA GLY A 108 16.17 6.62 -23.46
C GLY A 108 16.50 8.03 -22.96
N ASP A 109 17.75 8.47 -23.10
CA ASP A 109 18.41 9.78 -22.86
C ASP A 109 18.02 10.67 -21.65
N ALA A 110 16.80 10.60 -21.09
CA ALA A 110 16.42 11.33 -19.91
C ALA A 110 17.06 10.69 -18.66
N SER A 111 18.06 11.38 -18.11
CA SER A 111 18.66 11.00 -16.84
C SER A 111 17.60 10.81 -15.75
N ILE A 112 17.67 9.70 -15.02
CA ILE A 112 16.78 9.37 -13.88
C ILE A 112 16.77 10.50 -12.84
N ASP A 113 17.89 11.20 -12.68
CA ASP A 113 17.98 12.36 -11.78
C ASP A 113 17.10 13.52 -12.24
N ASN A 114 16.92 13.68 -13.56
CA ASN A 114 16.01 14.68 -14.12
C ASN A 114 14.54 14.27 -13.89
N VAL A 115 14.22 12.98 -14.01
CA VAL A 115 12.87 12.44 -13.71
C VAL A 115 12.52 12.64 -12.23
N ILE A 116 13.47 12.44 -11.31
CA ILE A 116 13.23 12.67 -9.88
C ILE A 116 12.99 14.16 -9.58
N LYS A 117 13.75 15.06 -10.21
CA LYS A 117 13.64 16.52 -10.00
C LYS A 117 12.31 17.13 -10.45
N LYS A 118 11.60 16.50 -11.38
CA LYS A 118 10.33 17.00 -11.94
C LYS A 118 9.08 16.60 -11.16
N ARG A 119 9.23 15.82 -10.10
CA ARG A 119 8.14 15.48 -9.17
C ARG A 119 7.58 16.76 -8.51
N PRO A 120 6.30 16.79 -8.11
CA PRO A 120 5.33 15.71 -8.21
C PRO A 120 4.69 15.59 -9.62
N TYR A 121 4.21 14.38 -9.89
CA TYR A 121 3.41 14.00 -11.04
C TYR A 121 1.96 13.78 -10.63
N TYR A 122 1.02 14.29 -11.43
CA TYR A 122 -0.41 14.29 -11.11
C TYR A 122 -1.22 13.26 -11.90
N SER A 123 -0.69 12.76 -13.01
CA SER A 123 -1.34 11.77 -13.87
C SER A 123 -0.33 11.11 -14.81
N ASP A 124 -0.76 10.06 -15.52
CA ASP A 124 0.02 9.45 -16.61
C ASP A 124 0.40 10.52 -17.64
N GLU A 125 -0.55 11.38 -18.02
CA GLU A 125 -0.34 12.46 -18.99
C GLU A 125 0.69 13.50 -18.50
N ASP A 126 0.55 13.99 -17.27
CA ASP A 126 1.50 14.94 -16.67
C ASP A 126 2.93 14.34 -16.60
N TYR A 127 3.04 13.05 -16.30
CA TYR A 127 4.32 12.34 -16.31
C TYR A 127 4.98 12.33 -17.69
N TYR A 128 4.24 12.00 -18.76
CA TYR A 128 4.79 11.92 -20.12
C TYR A 128 5.06 13.30 -20.73
N ILE A 129 4.27 14.33 -20.40
CA ILE A 129 4.53 15.72 -20.80
C ILE A 129 5.85 16.20 -20.19
N LYS A 130 6.06 15.97 -18.90
CA LYS A 130 7.29 16.36 -18.20
C LYS A 130 8.51 15.52 -18.63
N ASN A 131 8.30 14.30 -19.13
CA ASN A 131 9.37 13.38 -19.52
C ASN A 131 9.19 12.87 -20.96
N PRO A 132 9.38 13.75 -21.96
CA PRO A 132 9.30 13.35 -23.35
C PRO A 132 10.35 12.26 -23.64
N GLY A 133 9.95 11.17 -24.28
CA GLY A 133 10.80 10.00 -24.55
C GLY A 133 10.74 8.89 -23.50
N ALA A 134 10.02 9.08 -22.39
CA ALA A 134 9.75 7.99 -21.46
C ALA A 134 8.92 6.88 -22.13
N LYS A 135 9.29 5.62 -21.91
CA LYS A 135 8.49 4.49 -22.40
C LYS A 135 7.15 4.42 -21.69
N LYS A 136 6.12 4.01 -22.43
CA LYS A 136 4.81 3.71 -21.87
C LYS A 136 4.93 2.56 -20.87
N MET A 137 4.41 2.79 -19.67
CA MET A 137 4.32 1.82 -18.58
C MET A 137 2.87 1.36 -18.37
N PRO A 138 2.66 0.23 -17.66
CA PRO A 138 1.37 -0.05 -17.04
C PRO A 138 0.91 1.14 -16.17
N LYS A 139 -0.40 1.30 -16.00
CA LYS A 139 -1.03 2.40 -15.26
C LYS A 139 -0.31 2.66 -13.94
N MET A 140 0.16 3.89 -13.74
CA MET A 140 0.86 4.31 -12.53
C MET A 140 -0.11 4.81 -11.45
N ASP A 141 0.29 4.72 -10.18
CA ASP A 141 -0.41 5.38 -9.08
C ASP A 141 0.29 6.71 -8.75
N TYR A 142 -0.47 7.78 -8.67
CA TYR A 142 0.03 9.14 -8.46
C TYR A 142 -0.38 9.71 -7.10
N PHE A 143 -1.02 8.90 -6.27
CA PHE A 143 -1.43 9.32 -4.93
C PHE A 143 -0.21 9.78 -4.10
N PRO A 144 -0.32 10.86 -3.33
CA PRO A 144 -1.53 11.66 -3.07
C PRO A 144 -1.76 12.82 -4.04
N PHE A 145 -0.93 12.98 -5.06
CA PHE A 145 -0.93 14.19 -5.89
C PHE A 145 -2.00 14.17 -6.98
N ASN A 146 -2.49 12.99 -7.40
CA ASN A 146 -3.59 12.89 -8.36
C ASN A 146 -5.00 13.11 -7.78
N VAL A 147 -5.10 13.37 -6.48
CA VAL A 147 -6.37 13.72 -5.84
C VAL A 147 -6.47 15.24 -5.91
N SER A 148 -6.82 15.75 -7.09
CA SER A 148 -6.93 17.19 -7.36
C SER A 148 -8.20 17.84 -6.79
N GLU A 149 -8.98 17.11 -5.99
CA GLU A 149 -10.09 17.67 -5.23
C GLU A 149 -9.80 17.54 -3.73
N ILE A 150 -9.53 18.71 -3.12
CA ILE A 150 -10.15 19.11 -1.86
C ILE A 150 -10.06 18.03 -0.76
N LEU A 151 -8.89 17.93 -0.12
CA LEU A 151 -8.95 17.84 1.34
C LEU A 151 -9.23 19.26 1.83
N ASP A 152 -10.51 19.66 1.78
CA ASP A 152 -10.99 20.68 2.70
C ASP A 152 -10.71 20.09 4.08
N ILE A 153 -9.65 20.60 4.69
CA ILE A 153 -9.32 20.36 6.08
C ILE A 153 -10.38 21.12 6.89
N GLU A 154 -11.62 20.63 6.86
CA GLU A 154 -12.72 21.11 7.71
C GLU A 154 -12.84 20.29 9.01
N ASN A 155 -11.87 19.43 9.32
CA ASN A 155 -11.80 18.75 10.61
C ASN A 155 -10.38 18.78 11.19
N ARG A 156 -9.95 19.97 11.59
CA ARG A 156 -8.93 20.14 12.64
C ARG A 156 -9.53 20.89 13.81
#